data_AF-A0A2S0HTC1-F1
#
_entry.id   AF-A0A2S0HTC1-F1
#
_cell.length_a   1.000
_cell.length_b   1.000
_cell.length_c   1.000
_cell.angle_alpha   90.00
_cell.angle_beta   90.00
_cell.angle_gamma   90.00
#
_symmetry.space_group_name_H-M   'P 1'
#
loop_
_entity.id
_entity.type
_entity.pdbx_description
1 polymer ?
#
loop_
_entity_poly.entity_id
_entity_poly.type
_entity_poly.pdbx_seq_one_letter_code
_entity_poly.pdbx_strand_id
1 'polypeptide(L)'
;MGRVRIYLTILAIIFITAEVDAQFGPQQVISTSTESPHFALLFDIDNDGLTDILTASTIDGKLRWYPKLDQNGNFDTQVIINVTPNNYLAIEHIDLDSDGDKDLLFLINNPRRIAWLENTDGAGNFSAEQTIISTQPDYIASMMLLDFDNDGDDDIIASMTDTFTDRIVWFEHIDGQGHFGSENVLINNLTYVGPIVVMDIDNDGLSDILTSHENTGPARLIWYKNLGNSTLGPEQEIYQFPFFSSDLTSIHHLVTADINTNGQQDIVITSHNDDTGTYVYWIENLDNQGSFGSLQLIPNMNGAYNFYDLDNDGSLDILLWNPFIDQIFWKKNLNGEGTFSTGHLITNEAEFPGSAHASDLDDDGYLDIVSASLADDKIAWYKNSGIFGVEDRVKGLFTIYPNPTADQLIITGDPGIQSVEIIDPVGKSVLRFENTAKLDISMLPQGIYFIRIVTVDGLYDLQKIIKK
;
A
#
# COMPACT_ATOMS: atom_id res chain seq x y z
N MET A 1 38.24 60.51 16.44
CA MET A 1 38.11 59.28 15.62
C MET A 1 37.06 58.41 16.26
N GLY A 2 35.87 58.35 15.66
CA GLY A 2 34.69 57.69 16.23
C GLY A 2 34.75 56.17 16.09
N ARG A 3 34.31 55.46 17.14
CA ARG A 3 34.16 54.00 17.16
C ARG A 3 32.88 53.62 16.42
N VAL A 4 33.00 52.82 15.36
CA VAL A 4 31.87 52.18 14.68
C VAL A 4 31.48 50.94 15.48
N ARG A 5 30.23 50.87 15.93
CA ARG A 5 29.60 49.65 16.45
C ARG A 5 28.91 48.94 15.29
N ILE A 6 29.32 47.72 14.98
CA ILE A 6 28.64 46.84 14.03
C ILE A 6 27.58 46.10 14.85
N TYR A 7 26.30 46.28 14.49
CA TYR A 7 25.21 45.48 15.02
C TYR A 7 25.05 44.27 14.09
N LEU A 8 25.31 43.06 14.63
CA LEU A 8 25.00 41.80 13.96
C LEU A 8 23.51 41.54 14.16
N THR A 9 22.70 41.65 13.11
CA THR A 9 21.30 41.24 13.14
C THR A 9 21.25 39.76 12.78
N ILE A 10 20.95 38.91 13.77
CA ILE A 10 20.69 37.48 13.52
C ILE A 10 19.30 37.40 12.89
N LEU A 11 19.25 37.02 11.61
CA LEU A 11 18.01 36.69 10.92
C LEU A 11 17.61 35.29 11.38
N ALA A 12 16.60 35.19 12.24
CA ALA A 12 15.97 33.91 12.54
C ALA A 12 15.11 33.51 11.33
N ILE A 13 15.59 32.56 10.54
CA ILE A 13 14.78 31.90 9.52
C ILE A 13 13.87 30.92 10.29
N ILE A 14 12.58 31.26 10.35
CA ILE A 14 11.56 30.33 10.83
C ILE A 14 11.27 29.41 9.66
N PHE A 15 11.74 28.16 9.74
CA PHE A 15 11.20 27.09 8.89
C PHE A 15 9.78 26.83 9.36
N ILE A 16 8.81 27.21 8.54
CA ILE A 16 7.48 26.61 8.60
C ILE A 16 7.70 25.27 7.90
N THR A 17 7.75 24.18 8.66
CA THR A 17 7.62 22.83 8.10
C THR A 17 6.19 22.76 7.57
N ALA A 18 6.01 22.84 6.25
CA ALA A 18 4.78 22.35 5.66
C ALA A 18 4.77 20.84 5.92
N GLU A 19 3.76 20.34 6.61
CA GLU A 19 3.55 18.89 6.67
C GLU A 19 3.29 18.42 5.25
N VAL A 20 4.09 17.45 4.82
CA VAL A 20 3.91 16.74 3.56
C VAL A 20 2.80 15.75 3.80
N ASP A 21 1.70 15.90 3.08
CA ASP A 21 0.52 15.04 3.17
C ASP A 21 0.13 14.67 1.74
N ALA A 22 -0.18 13.38 1.52
CA ALA A 22 -0.62 12.91 0.22
C ALA A 22 -2.02 13.44 -0.06
N GLN A 23 -2.24 14.02 -1.23
CA GLN A 23 -3.54 14.54 -1.63
C GLN A 23 -3.99 13.89 -2.94
N PHE A 24 -4.95 12.99 -2.82
CA PHE A 24 -5.53 12.28 -3.95
C PHE A 24 -6.70 13.05 -4.57
N GLY A 25 -6.66 13.20 -5.88
CA GLY A 25 -7.71 13.82 -6.68
C GLY A 25 -8.95 12.94 -6.86
N PRO A 26 -9.96 13.43 -7.61
CA PRO A 26 -11.18 12.67 -7.89
C PRO A 26 -10.89 11.42 -8.73
N GLN A 27 -11.81 10.46 -8.70
CA GLN A 27 -11.75 9.24 -9.49
C GLN A 27 -11.60 9.54 -10.99
N GLN A 28 -10.55 9.01 -11.61
CA GLN A 28 -10.38 8.98 -13.05
C GLN A 28 -10.59 7.54 -13.55
N VAL A 29 -11.66 7.31 -14.30
CA VAL A 29 -12.01 5.97 -14.77
C VAL A 29 -11.17 5.59 -15.99
N ILE A 30 -10.40 4.50 -15.85
CA ILE A 30 -9.56 3.95 -16.93
C ILE A 30 -10.38 2.98 -17.78
N SER A 31 -11.16 2.11 -17.14
CA SER A 31 -12.02 1.14 -17.82
C SER A 31 -13.29 0.90 -17.01
N THR A 32 -14.42 0.74 -17.73
CA THR A 32 -15.68 0.16 -17.22
C THR A 32 -16.08 -1.08 -18.01
N SER A 33 -15.14 -1.65 -18.77
CA SER A 33 -15.38 -2.76 -19.71
C SER A 33 -14.73 -4.06 -19.23
N THR A 34 -14.14 -4.02 -18.04
CA THR A 34 -13.51 -5.16 -17.40
C THR A 34 -14.55 -5.79 -16.49
N GLU A 35 -15.08 -6.96 -16.83
CA GLU A 35 -16.08 -7.61 -15.98
C GLU A 35 -15.42 -8.08 -14.67
N SER A 36 -15.83 -7.52 -13.54
CA SER A 36 -15.39 -7.84 -12.19
C SER A 36 -13.86 -8.00 -12.04
N PRO A 37 -13.09 -6.92 -12.23
CA PRO A 37 -11.64 -6.94 -12.13
C PRO A 37 -11.23 -7.19 -10.68
N HIS A 38 -10.43 -8.23 -10.46
CA HIS A 38 -10.04 -8.65 -9.11
C HIS A 38 -8.78 -7.95 -8.61
N PHE A 39 -7.78 -7.84 -9.48
CA PHE A 39 -6.49 -7.22 -9.19
C PHE A 39 -6.13 -6.19 -10.27
N ALA A 40 -5.32 -5.20 -9.92
CA ALA A 40 -4.68 -4.26 -10.85
C ALA A 40 -3.19 -4.18 -10.54
N LEU A 41 -2.37 -4.93 -11.28
CA LEU A 41 -0.90 -4.90 -11.15
C LEU A 41 -0.33 -3.78 -12.01
N LEU A 42 0.69 -3.11 -11.48
CA LEU A 42 1.28 -1.89 -12.06
C LEU A 42 2.76 -2.15 -12.38
N PHE A 43 3.11 -2.20 -13.67
CA PHE A 43 4.48 -2.35 -14.15
C PHE A 43 4.56 -2.05 -15.65
N ASP A 44 5.76 -1.78 -16.15
CA ASP A 44 6.04 -1.58 -17.57
C ASP A 44 6.06 -2.94 -18.30
N ILE A 45 5.07 -3.21 -19.16
CA ILE A 45 4.91 -4.51 -19.85
C ILE A 45 5.65 -4.54 -21.18
N ASP A 46 5.74 -3.40 -21.86
CA ASP A 46 6.34 -3.27 -23.19
C ASP A 46 7.69 -2.52 -23.20
N ASN A 47 8.28 -2.35 -22.02
CA ASN A 47 9.58 -1.74 -21.79
C ASN A 47 9.71 -0.33 -22.39
N ASP A 48 8.60 0.42 -22.46
CA ASP A 48 8.57 1.76 -23.02
C ASP A 48 8.88 2.87 -22.00
N GLY A 49 9.01 2.49 -20.73
CA GLY A 49 9.28 3.34 -19.58
C GLY A 49 8.02 3.87 -18.89
N LEU A 50 6.82 3.48 -19.31
CA LEU A 50 5.56 3.88 -18.69
C LEU A 50 4.95 2.72 -17.90
N THR A 51 4.50 3.00 -16.68
CA THR A 51 3.82 2.00 -15.85
C THR A 51 2.44 1.68 -16.44
N ASP A 52 2.24 0.44 -16.88
CA ASP A 52 0.98 -0.08 -17.40
C ASP A 52 0.10 -0.70 -16.32
N ILE A 53 -1.09 -1.17 -16.73
CA ILE A 53 -2.02 -1.87 -15.84
C ILE A 53 -2.36 -3.25 -16.40
N LEU A 54 -2.09 -4.29 -15.62
CA LEU A 54 -2.56 -5.65 -15.85
C LEU A 54 -3.72 -5.97 -14.90
N THR A 55 -4.81 -6.53 -15.43
CA THR A 55 -5.96 -6.95 -14.62
C THR A 55 -6.56 -8.27 -15.08
N ALA A 56 -7.01 -9.05 -14.11
CA ALA A 56 -7.71 -10.31 -14.32
C ALA A 56 -9.19 -10.18 -13.94
N SER A 57 -10.06 -10.59 -14.86
CA SER A 57 -11.49 -10.68 -14.62
C SER A 57 -11.87 -12.00 -13.96
N THR A 58 -12.77 -11.94 -12.98
CA THR A 58 -13.32 -13.13 -12.31
C THR A 58 -14.59 -13.69 -12.96
N ILE A 59 -15.18 -12.98 -13.93
CA ILE A 59 -16.41 -13.40 -14.59
C ILE A 59 -16.12 -13.98 -15.98
N ASP A 60 -15.42 -13.23 -16.82
CA ASP A 60 -15.11 -13.64 -18.20
C ASP A 60 -13.72 -14.27 -18.37
N GLY A 61 -12.94 -14.33 -17.28
CA GLY A 61 -11.69 -15.08 -17.20
C GLY A 61 -10.57 -14.56 -18.11
N LYS A 62 -10.69 -13.32 -18.61
CA LYS A 62 -9.63 -12.71 -19.42
C LYS A 62 -8.63 -11.97 -18.54
N LEU A 63 -7.36 -12.17 -18.86
CA LEU A 63 -6.23 -11.38 -18.43
C LEU A 63 -6.01 -10.25 -19.45
N ARG A 64 -6.04 -9.01 -18.99
CA ARG A 64 -6.02 -7.81 -19.83
C ARG A 64 -4.88 -6.91 -19.44
N TRP A 65 -4.25 -6.33 -20.43
CA TRP A 65 -3.28 -5.25 -20.30
C TRP A 65 -3.89 -3.96 -20.86
N TYR A 66 -3.69 -2.87 -20.14
CA TYR A 66 -4.00 -1.50 -20.56
C TYR A 66 -2.68 -0.76 -20.75
N PRO A 67 -2.17 -0.68 -22.00
CA PRO A 67 -0.94 0.04 -22.30
C PRO A 67 -1.12 1.52 -22.01
N LYS A 68 -0.13 2.14 -21.41
CA LYS A 68 -0.09 3.55 -21.16
C LYS A 68 0.50 4.27 -22.37
N LEU A 69 -0.16 5.36 -22.79
CA LEU A 69 0.21 6.09 -24.00
C LEU A 69 1.07 7.32 -23.70
N ASP A 70 0.90 7.92 -22.52
CA ASP A 70 1.65 9.09 -22.10
C ASP A 70 1.67 9.26 -20.57
N GLN A 71 2.45 10.25 -20.13
CA GLN A 71 2.55 10.68 -18.75
C GLN A 71 1.32 11.46 -18.26
N ASN A 72 0.28 11.68 -19.06
CA ASN A 72 -0.92 12.38 -18.60
C ASN A 72 -2.04 11.41 -18.19
N GLY A 73 -1.71 10.13 -18.01
CA GLY A 73 -2.63 9.05 -17.66
C GLY A 73 -3.61 8.67 -18.77
N ASN A 74 -3.22 8.84 -20.04
CA ASN A 74 -3.96 8.27 -21.16
C ASN A 74 -3.55 6.82 -21.38
N PHE A 75 -4.53 5.92 -21.52
CA PHE A 75 -4.32 4.50 -21.80
C PHE A 75 -4.86 4.15 -23.19
N ASP A 76 -4.22 3.20 -23.87
CA ASP A 76 -4.69 2.65 -25.13
C ASP A 76 -5.83 1.65 -24.90
N THR A 77 -6.35 1.11 -26.00
CA THR A 77 -7.31 0.02 -25.97
C THR A 77 -6.71 -1.22 -25.32
N GLN A 78 -7.51 -1.87 -24.46
CA GLN A 78 -7.10 -3.10 -23.79
C GLN A 78 -6.58 -4.18 -24.78
N VAL A 79 -5.50 -4.84 -24.40
CA VAL A 79 -4.96 -6.04 -25.03
C VAL A 79 -5.37 -7.24 -24.19
N ILE A 80 -5.92 -8.29 -24.83
CA ILE A 80 -6.23 -9.55 -24.14
C ILE A 80 -5.01 -10.45 -24.25
N ILE A 81 -4.33 -10.68 -23.12
CA ILE A 81 -3.13 -11.51 -23.03
C ILE A 81 -3.49 -12.99 -22.98
N ASN A 82 -4.44 -13.35 -22.12
CA ASN A 82 -4.86 -14.74 -21.94
C ASN A 82 -6.35 -14.82 -21.60
N VAL A 83 -6.96 -15.97 -21.89
CA VAL A 83 -8.34 -16.28 -21.52
C VAL A 83 -8.40 -17.69 -20.95
N THR A 84 -8.88 -17.79 -19.72
CA THR A 84 -9.01 -19.05 -19.00
C THR A 84 -10.40 -19.15 -18.39
N PRO A 85 -11.03 -20.34 -18.34
CA PRO A 85 -12.30 -20.52 -17.63
C PRO A 85 -12.15 -20.48 -16.09
N ASN A 86 -10.94 -20.30 -15.59
CA ASN A 86 -10.58 -20.43 -14.19
C ASN A 86 -10.10 -19.10 -13.59
N ASN A 87 -10.21 -18.96 -12.27
CA ASN A 87 -9.74 -17.75 -11.60
C ASN A 87 -8.23 -17.77 -11.40
N TYR A 88 -7.59 -16.63 -11.65
CA TYR A 88 -6.25 -16.31 -11.17
C TYR A 88 -6.33 -16.04 -9.66
N LEU A 89 -5.54 -16.78 -8.88
CA LEU A 89 -5.42 -16.62 -7.43
C LEU A 89 -4.26 -15.69 -7.06
N ALA A 90 -3.18 -15.74 -7.84
CA ALA A 90 -2.03 -14.84 -7.75
C ALA A 90 -1.44 -14.68 -9.15
N ILE A 91 -0.86 -13.51 -9.42
CA ILE A 91 -0.12 -13.18 -10.64
C ILE A 91 1.09 -12.36 -10.20
N GLU A 92 2.26 -12.73 -10.68
CA GLU A 92 3.53 -12.05 -10.46
C GLU A 92 4.16 -11.70 -11.80
N HIS A 93 4.94 -10.62 -11.84
CA HIS A 93 5.75 -10.25 -12.99
C HIS A 93 7.23 -10.51 -12.69
N ILE A 94 7.93 -11.24 -13.57
CA ILE A 94 9.32 -11.64 -13.32
C ILE A 94 10.02 -11.90 -14.65
N ASP A 95 11.33 -11.65 -14.72
CA ASP A 95 12.16 -12.10 -15.84
C ASP A 95 12.58 -13.55 -15.56
N LEU A 96 11.81 -14.52 -16.05
CA LEU A 96 11.94 -15.94 -15.68
C LEU A 96 12.91 -16.70 -16.58
N ASP A 97 13.27 -16.16 -17.74
CA ASP A 97 14.24 -16.76 -18.65
C ASP A 97 15.52 -15.92 -18.86
N SER A 98 15.69 -14.90 -18.02
CA SER A 98 16.88 -14.04 -17.96
C SER A 98 17.16 -13.31 -19.28
N ASP A 99 16.12 -12.99 -20.05
CA ASP A 99 16.24 -12.24 -21.29
C ASP A 99 16.09 -10.72 -21.10
N GLY A 100 15.66 -10.30 -19.91
CA GLY A 100 15.48 -8.91 -19.50
C GLY A 100 14.04 -8.41 -19.55
N ASP A 101 13.11 -9.22 -20.06
CA ASP A 101 11.71 -8.87 -20.23
C ASP A 101 10.86 -9.42 -19.07
N LYS A 102 9.83 -8.68 -18.66
CA LYS A 102 8.92 -9.16 -17.60
C LYS A 102 7.88 -10.12 -18.16
N ASP A 103 7.97 -11.37 -17.73
CA ASP A 103 7.00 -12.43 -17.94
C ASP A 103 5.88 -12.40 -16.90
N LEU A 104 4.87 -13.24 -17.11
CA LEU A 104 3.76 -13.42 -16.18
C LEU A 104 3.75 -14.82 -15.60
N LEU A 105 4.03 -14.95 -14.30
CA LEU A 105 3.86 -16.18 -13.54
C LEU A 105 2.54 -16.12 -12.76
N PHE A 106 1.74 -17.18 -12.75
CA PHE A 106 0.46 -17.17 -12.05
C PHE A 106 0.05 -18.50 -11.46
N LEU A 107 -0.69 -18.40 -10.35
CA LEU A 107 -1.41 -19.49 -9.72
C LEU A 107 -2.87 -19.48 -10.16
N ILE A 108 -3.29 -20.51 -10.88
CA ILE A 108 -4.68 -20.67 -11.34
C ILE A 108 -5.44 -21.64 -10.43
N ASN A 109 -6.75 -21.44 -10.26
CA ASN A 109 -7.63 -22.38 -9.57
C ASN A 109 -8.16 -23.51 -10.49
N ASN A 110 -8.48 -24.69 -9.94
CA ASN A 110 -9.28 -25.77 -10.58
C ASN A 110 -8.85 -26.23 -12.02
N PRO A 111 -7.85 -27.12 -12.19
CA PRO A 111 -6.95 -27.61 -11.15
C PRO A 111 -5.94 -26.54 -10.77
N ARG A 112 -5.48 -26.58 -9.51
CA ARG A 112 -4.42 -25.68 -9.07
C ARG A 112 -3.13 -26.00 -9.78
N ARG A 113 -2.53 -24.99 -10.42
CA ARG A 113 -1.24 -25.09 -11.10
C ARG A 113 -0.55 -23.73 -11.10
N ILE A 114 0.77 -23.79 -11.09
CA ILE A 114 1.62 -22.65 -11.41
C ILE A 114 1.97 -22.75 -12.89
N ALA A 115 1.72 -21.67 -13.61
CA ALA A 115 1.95 -21.57 -15.05
C ALA A 115 2.46 -20.18 -15.37
N TRP A 116 3.09 -20.03 -16.54
CA TRP A 116 3.62 -18.76 -16.99
C TRP A 116 3.32 -18.47 -18.46
N LEU A 117 3.52 -17.21 -18.82
CA LEU A 117 3.48 -16.67 -20.18
C LEU A 117 4.75 -15.84 -20.38
N GLU A 118 5.57 -16.24 -21.35
CA GLU A 118 6.84 -15.58 -21.71
C GLU A 118 6.55 -14.33 -22.54
N ASN A 119 7.14 -13.18 -22.21
CA ASN A 119 7.07 -11.96 -22.99
C ASN A 119 8.14 -11.96 -24.09
N THR A 120 7.86 -12.70 -25.16
CA THR A 120 8.85 -13.15 -26.16
C THR A 120 9.63 -12.06 -26.92
N ASP A 121 9.28 -10.78 -26.76
CA ASP A 121 9.96 -9.66 -27.41
C ASP A 121 10.03 -8.38 -26.58
N GLY A 122 9.66 -8.45 -25.30
CA GLY A 122 9.64 -7.30 -24.40
C GLY A 122 8.67 -6.21 -24.78
N ALA A 123 7.79 -6.42 -25.77
CA ALA A 123 6.80 -5.46 -26.23
C ALA A 123 5.36 -5.90 -25.91
N GLY A 124 5.20 -6.81 -24.95
CA GLY A 124 3.93 -7.38 -24.51
C GLY A 124 3.37 -8.48 -25.43
N ASN A 125 4.21 -9.10 -26.28
CA ASN A 125 3.80 -10.27 -27.07
C ASN A 125 4.05 -11.56 -26.29
N PHE A 126 3.02 -11.99 -25.57
CA PHE A 126 3.08 -13.18 -24.72
C PHE A 126 2.95 -14.51 -25.49
N SER A 127 3.69 -15.52 -25.03
CA SER A 127 3.63 -16.89 -25.52
C SER A 127 2.28 -17.56 -25.23
N ALA A 128 2.12 -18.82 -25.67
CA ALA A 128 1.09 -19.68 -25.11
C ALA A 128 1.42 -20.05 -23.66
N GLU A 129 0.39 -20.30 -22.85
CA GLU A 129 0.56 -20.74 -21.46
C GLU A 129 1.40 -22.02 -21.38
N GLN A 130 2.41 -21.99 -20.51
CA GLN A 130 3.20 -23.15 -20.15
C GLN A 130 2.99 -23.48 -18.68
N THR A 131 2.70 -24.75 -18.37
CA THR A 131 2.54 -25.20 -16.99
C THR A 131 3.89 -25.58 -16.38
N ILE A 132 4.23 -25.00 -15.24
CA ILE A 132 5.45 -25.27 -14.48
C ILE A 132 5.19 -26.38 -13.46
N ILE A 133 4.24 -26.15 -12.55
CA ILE A 133 3.86 -27.12 -11.51
C ILE A 133 2.38 -27.42 -11.62
N SER A 134 2.02 -28.70 -11.72
CA SER A 134 0.66 -29.19 -11.62
C SER A 134 0.60 -30.35 -10.64
N THR A 135 0.25 -30.07 -9.39
CA THR A 135 0.07 -31.08 -8.36
C THR A 135 -1.38 -31.56 -8.37
N GLN A 136 -1.61 -32.82 -8.70
CA GLN A 136 -2.88 -33.50 -8.42
C GLN A 136 -2.56 -34.74 -7.58
N PRO A 137 -3.18 -34.93 -6.39
CA PRO A 137 -4.35 -34.24 -5.85
C PRO A 137 -4.05 -33.02 -4.95
N ASP A 138 -2.79 -32.66 -4.74
CA ASP A 138 -2.41 -31.64 -3.75
C ASP A 138 -2.75 -30.21 -4.21
N TYR A 139 -3.15 -29.36 -3.28
CA TYR A 139 -3.54 -27.98 -3.56
C TYR A 139 -2.40 -27.01 -3.22
N ILE A 140 -2.01 -26.20 -4.20
CA ILE A 140 -1.10 -25.08 -3.99
C ILE A 140 -1.89 -23.94 -3.33
N ALA A 141 -1.62 -23.60 -2.07
CA ALA A 141 -2.35 -22.55 -1.36
C ALA A 141 -1.79 -21.14 -1.62
N SER A 142 -0.48 -21.03 -1.81
CA SER A 142 0.25 -19.80 -2.11
C SER A 142 1.58 -20.16 -2.78
N MET A 143 2.18 -19.17 -3.43
CA MET A 143 3.51 -19.26 -4.03
C MET A 143 4.27 -17.96 -3.76
N MET A 144 5.59 -18.04 -3.70
CA MET A 144 6.52 -16.92 -3.60
C MET A 144 7.70 -17.19 -4.54
N LEU A 145 8.25 -16.11 -5.10
CA LEU A 145 9.45 -16.11 -5.92
C LEU A 145 10.59 -15.46 -5.18
N LEU A 146 11.74 -16.14 -5.13
CA LEU A 146 13.00 -15.58 -4.66
C LEU A 146 14.16 -16.53 -4.97
N ASP A 147 15.36 -15.97 -5.13
CA ASP A 147 16.62 -16.72 -5.10
C ASP A 147 16.86 -17.35 -3.71
N PHE A 148 16.46 -18.62 -3.54
CA PHE A 148 16.47 -19.30 -2.24
C PHE A 148 17.83 -19.96 -1.95
N ASP A 149 18.58 -20.34 -2.98
CA ASP A 149 19.90 -20.97 -2.83
C ASP A 149 21.09 -20.05 -3.17
N ASN A 150 20.81 -18.78 -3.52
CA ASN A 150 21.74 -17.71 -3.83
C ASN A 150 22.59 -17.95 -5.10
N ASP A 151 22.00 -18.54 -6.13
CA ASP A 151 22.67 -18.77 -7.41
C ASP A 151 22.38 -17.70 -8.48
N GLY A 152 21.41 -16.82 -8.21
CA GLY A 152 21.05 -15.65 -9.01
C GLY A 152 19.82 -15.82 -9.88
N ASP A 153 19.11 -16.96 -9.81
CA ASP A 153 17.76 -17.10 -10.37
C ASP A 153 16.68 -17.25 -9.28
N ASP A 154 15.46 -16.82 -9.59
CA ASP A 154 14.37 -16.82 -8.62
C ASP A 154 13.64 -18.17 -8.62
N ASP A 155 13.70 -18.86 -7.49
CA ASP A 155 13.04 -20.13 -7.23
C ASP A 155 11.56 -19.98 -6.86
N ILE A 156 10.83 -21.10 -6.87
CA ILE A 156 9.45 -21.14 -6.36
C ILE A 156 9.41 -21.79 -4.97
N ILE A 157 9.00 -21.03 -3.97
CA ILE A 157 8.55 -21.55 -2.67
C ILE A 157 7.02 -21.62 -2.68
N ALA A 158 6.45 -22.75 -2.29
CA ALA A 158 5.01 -22.93 -2.30
C ALA A 158 4.49 -23.67 -1.07
N SER A 159 3.33 -23.24 -0.58
CA SER A 159 2.57 -23.96 0.45
C SER A 159 1.67 -25.01 -0.23
N MET A 160 1.91 -26.28 0.03
CA MET A 160 1.06 -27.39 -0.42
C MET A 160 0.14 -27.83 0.70
N THR A 161 -1.13 -28.02 0.38
CA THR A 161 -2.13 -28.57 1.30
C THR A 161 -2.77 -29.81 0.68
N ASP A 162 -2.84 -30.90 1.43
CA ASP A 162 -3.55 -32.12 1.02
C ASP A 162 -4.59 -32.58 2.07
N THR A 163 -5.16 -33.78 1.93
CA THR A 163 -6.22 -34.25 2.85
C THR A 163 -5.70 -34.61 4.25
N PHE A 164 -4.40 -34.81 4.40
CA PHE A 164 -3.78 -35.37 5.61
C PHE A 164 -2.62 -34.54 6.14
N THR A 165 -1.88 -33.82 5.27
CA THR A 165 -0.68 -33.08 5.64
C THR A 165 -0.50 -31.84 4.81
N ASP A 166 -0.06 -30.79 5.50
CA ASP A 166 0.32 -29.51 4.96
C ASP A 166 1.85 -29.41 4.97
N ARG A 167 2.44 -28.83 3.92
CA ARG A 167 3.90 -28.75 3.74
C ARG A 167 4.33 -27.51 2.97
N ILE A 168 5.56 -27.05 3.23
CA ILE A 168 6.23 -26.00 2.47
C ILE A 168 7.28 -26.68 1.60
N VAL A 169 7.24 -26.36 0.31
CA VAL A 169 8.11 -26.98 -0.69
C VAL A 169 8.85 -25.91 -1.49
N TRP A 170 9.97 -26.31 -2.04
CA TRP A 170 10.84 -25.54 -2.91
C TRP A 170 10.98 -26.25 -4.25
N PHE A 171 10.89 -25.48 -5.32
CA PHE A 171 11.22 -25.91 -6.67
C PHE A 171 12.36 -25.03 -7.17
N GLU A 172 13.52 -25.64 -7.32
CA GLU A 172 14.75 -25.03 -7.84
C GLU A 172 14.54 -24.64 -9.31
N HIS A 173 14.94 -23.42 -9.69
CA HIS A 173 15.08 -23.02 -11.08
C HIS A 173 16.42 -23.58 -11.58
N ILE A 174 16.37 -24.49 -12.56
CA ILE A 174 17.52 -25.36 -12.84
C ILE A 174 18.42 -24.87 -13.97
N ASP A 175 18.02 -23.84 -14.70
CA ASP A 175 18.70 -23.42 -15.94
C ASP A 175 18.55 -21.97 -16.35
N GLY A 176 17.93 -21.13 -15.51
CA GLY A 176 17.65 -19.73 -15.85
C GLY A 176 16.75 -19.53 -17.08
N GLN A 177 16.02 -20.56 -17.56
CA GLN A 177 15.17 -20.50 -18.77
C GLN A 177 13.73 -20.96 -18.48
N GLY A 178 13.19 -20.63 -17.30
CA GLY A 178 11.86 -21.04 -16.86
C GLY A 178 11.64 -22.55 -16.60
N HIS A 179 12.70 -23.37 -16.50
CA HIS A 179 12.56 -24.78 -16.12
C HIS A 179 12.80 -24.99 -14.62
N PHE A 180 11.91 -25.74 -13.98
CA PHE A 180 11.97 -26.03 -12.56
C PHE A 180 12.23 -27.51 -12.26
N GLY A 181 12.97 -27.76 -11.19
CA GLY A 181 13.31 -29.08 -10.67
C GLY A 181 12.13 -29.82 -10.03
N SER A 182 12.42 -30.96 -9.40
CA SER A 182 11.43 -31.71 -8.64
C SER A 182 11.14 -31.07 -7.28
N GLU A 183 9.97 -31.37 -6.71
CA GLU A 183 9.58 -30.92 -5.37
C GLU A 183 10.63 -31.28 -4.30
N ASN A 184 11.16 -30.26 -3.63
CA ASN A 184 11.98 -30.39 -2.43
C ASN A 184 11.16 -29.99 -1.20
N VAL A 185 10.88 -30.92 -0.30
CA VAL A 185 10.10 -30.64 0.92
C VAL A 185 10.98 -29.97 1.96
N LEU A 186 10.70 -28.70 2.28
CA LEU A 186 11.42 -27.93 3.29
C LEU A 186 10.83 -28.15 4.69
N ILE A 187 9.50 -28.07 4.80
CA ILE A 187 8.77 -28.24 6.07
C ILE A 187 7.60 -29.18 5.83
N ASN A 188 7.39 -30.16 6.72
CA ASN A 188 6.37 -31.19 6.54
C ASN A 188 5.58 -31.46 7.83
N ASN A 189 4.45 -32.15 7.70
CA ASN A 189 3.54 -32.49 8.79
C ASN A 189 3.01 -31.26 9.53
N LEU A 190 2.80 -30.16 8.81
CA LEU A 190 2.04 -29.03 9.33
C LEU A 190 0.57 -29.48 9.45
N THR A 191 -0.14 -29.02 10.49
CA THR A 191 -1.60 -29.24 10.60
C THR A 191 -2.36 -28.22 9.76
N TYR A 192 -1.74 -27.05 9.56
CA TYR A 192 -2.22 -25.96 8.73
C TYR A 192 -0.99 -25.18 8.23
N VAL A 193 -0.85 -24.97 6.92
CA VAL A 193 0.13 -23.99 6.40
C VAL A 193 -0.49 -22.61 6.50
N GLY A 194 0.06 -21.77 7.38
CA GLY A 194 -0.27 -20.35 7.40
C GLY A 194 0.35 -19.56 6.24
N PRO A 195 0.23 -18.23 6.25
CA PRO A 195 1.02 -17.39 5.35
C PRO A 195 2.53 -17.65 5.54
N ILE A 196 3.29 -17.45 4.48
CA ILE A 196 4.73 -17.64 4.44
C ILE A 196 5.36 -16.32 4.02
N VAL A 197 6.42 -15.92 4.71
CA VAL A 197 7.33 -14.87 4.30
C VAL A 197 8.73 -15.47 4.22
N VAL A 198 9.45 -15.18 3.14
CA VAL A 198 10.84 -15.64 2.96
C VAL A 198 11.73 -14.41 2.84
N MET A 199 12.72 -14.29 3.73
CA MET A 199 13.63 -13.13 3.81
C MET A 199 14.84 -13.47 4.67
N ASP A 200 15.96 -12.76 4.50
CA ASP A 200 17.12 -12.86 5.39
C ASP A 200 16.82 -12.14 6.73
N ILE A 201 16.45 -12.90 7.76
CA ILE A 201 16.05 -12.35 9.07
C ILE A 201 17.26 -11.98 9.92
N ASP A 202 18.36 -12.71 9.77
CA ASP A 202 19.57 -12.53 10.58
C ASP A 202 20.79 -11.99 9.83
N ASN A 203 20.56 -11.42 8.65
CA ASN A 203 21.57 -10.77 7.80
C ASN A 203 22.78 -11.66 7.51
N ASP A 204 22.58 -12.97 7.38
CA ASP A 204 23.64 -13.92 7.07
C ASP A 204 23.81 -14.21 5.57
N GLY A 205 22.96 -13.59 4.74
CA GLY A 205 22.91 -13.73 3.29
C GLY A 205 22.09 -14.93 2.82
N LEU A 206 21.39 -15.64 3.70
CA LEU A 206 20.50 -16.73 3.35
C LEU A 206 19.06 -16.36 3.65
N SER A 207 18.17 -16.58 2.68
CA SER A 207 16.74 -16.34 2.87
C SER A 207 16.14 -17.38 3.83
N ASP A 208 15.61 -16.91 4.95
CA ASP A 208 14.95 -17.70 6.00
C ASP A 208 13.43 -17.80 5.77
N ILE A 209 12.78 -18.76 6.44
CA ILE A 209 11.32 -18.92 6.35
C ILE A 209 10.64 -18.50 7.66
N LEU A 210 9.69 -17.56 7.53
CA LEU A 210 8.76 -17.16 8.57
C LEU A 210 7.35 -17.66 8.23
N THR A 211 6.71 -18.37 9.16
CA THR A 211 5.34 -18.88 8.95
C THR A 211 4.59 -19.01 10.27
N SER A 212 3.31 -19.39 10.22
CA SER A 212 2.52 -19.66 11.42
C SER A 212 2.20 -21.14 11.60
N HIS A 213 2.19 -21.58 12.86
CA HIS A 213 1.78 -22.92 13.27
C HIS A 213 0.50 -22.87 14.12
N GLU A 214 -0.50 -23.69 13.79
CA GLU A 214 -1.82 -23.70 14.46
C GLU A 214 -2.18 -25.07 15.09
N ASN A 215 -1.18 -25.91 15.35
CA ASN A 215 -1.34 -27.36 15.56
C ASN A 215 -2.15 -27.84 16.80
N THR A 216 -2.81 -27.00 17.63
CA THR A 216 -3.74 -27.39 18.74
C THR A 216 -4.05 -26.25 19.74
N GLY A 217 -3.73 -25.00 19.40
CA GLY A 217 -3.87 -23.84 20.28
C GLY A 217 -3.84 -22.54 19.48
N PRO A 218 -3.63 -21.38 20.11
CA PRO A 218 -3.50 -20.11 19.41
C PRO A 218 -2.27 -20.16 18.50
N ALA A 219 -2.33 -19.41 17.41
CA ALA A 219 -1.27 -19.34 16.42
C ALA A 219 0.05 -18.93 17.06
N ARG A 220 1.11 -19.55 16.55
CA ARG A 220 2.49 -19.23 16.86
C ARG A 220 3.17 -18.74 15.60
N LEU A 221 3.95 -17.67 15.72
CA LEU A 221 4.84 -17.19 14.69
C LEU A 221 6.20 -17.90 14.82
N ILE A 222 6.58 -18.64 13.79
CA ILE A 222 7.74 -19.52 13.77
C ILE A 222 8.72 -19.08 12.69
N TRP A 223 9.98 -18.96 13.06
CA TRP A 223 11.11 -18.75 12.18
C TRP A 223 11.92 -20.04 12.01
N TYR A 224 12.24 -20.36 10.77
CA TYR A 224 13.15 -21.41 10.35
C TYR A 224 14.36 -20.77 9.67
N LYS A 225 15.47 -20.69 10.40
CA LYS A 225 16.74 -20.21 9.86
C LYS A 225 17.24 -21.15 8.76
N ASN A 226 17.60 -20.61 7.60
CA ASN A 226 18.27 -21.31 6.53
C ASN A 226 19.74 -21.54 6.90
N LEU A 227 20.21 -22.78 6.76
CA LEU A 227 21.57 -23.20 7.07
C LEU A 227 22.39 -23.43 5.78
N GLY A 228 21.82 -23.08 4.63
CA GLY A 228 22.38 -23.27 3.29
C GLY A 228 22.19 -24.69 2.77
N ASN A 229 22.41 -24.87 1.46
CA ASN A 229 22.19 -26.14 0.76
C ASN A 229 20.79 -26.73 1.06
N SER A 230 19.77 -25.86 0.99
CA SER A 230 18.36 -26.26 1.12
C SER A 230 18.02 -26.92 2.46
N THR A 231 18.77 -26.59 3.52
CA THR A 231 18.60 -27.16 4.86
C THR A 231 18.13 -26.10 5.84
N LEU A 232 17.01 -26.33 6.51
CA LEU A 232 16.49 -25.47 7.57
C LEU A 232 16.94 -25.93 8.96
N GLY A 233 17.11 -24.97 9.86
CA GLY A 233 17.31 -25.16 11.29
C GLY A 233 16.02 -25.60 12.02
N PRO A 234 16.11 -25.82 13.34
CA PRO A 234 14.93 -26.13 14.15
C PRO A 234 13.95 -24.95 14.21
N GLU A 235 12.67 -25.24 14.54
CA GLU A 235 11.66 -24.20 14.77
C GLU A 235 12.10 -23.23 15.89
N GLN A 236 12.05 -21.93 15.59
CA GLN A 236 12.28 -20.86 16.56
C GLN A 236 11.00 -20.05 16.72
N GLU A 237 10.44 -20.02 17.93
CA GLU A 237 9.21 -19.27 18.21
C GLU A 237 9.53 -17.80 18.47
N ILE A 238 9.01 -16.91 17.63
CA ILE A 238 9.12 -15.45 17.80
C ILE A 238 8.01 -14.96 18.74
N TYR A 239 6.79 -15.43 18.51
CA TYR A 239 5.64 -15.01 19.29
C TYR A 239 4.57 -16.10 19.35
N GLN A 240 3.91 -16.20 20.50
CA GLN A 240 2.72 -17.03 20.69
C GLN A 240 1.58 -16.16 21.19
N PHE A 241 0.45 -16.22 20.49
CA PHE A 241 -0.77 -15.59 20.97
C PHE A 241 -1.25 -16.26 22.28
N PRO A 242 -1.85 -15.53 23.23
CA PRO A 242 -2.31 -16.13 24.48
C PRO A 242 -3.33 -17.24 24.26
N PHE A 243 -3.15 -18.38 24.96
CA PHE A 243 -4.14 -19.46 24.97
C PHE A 243 -5.23 -19.15 26.00
N PHE A 244 -6.46 -18.96 25.54
CA PHE A 244 -7.64 -18.99 26.39
C PHE A 244 -8.48 -20.21 26.04
N SER A 245 -9.08 -20.86 27.05
CA SER A 245 -9.79 -22.12 26.87
C SER A 245 -10.99 -22.07 25.90
N SER A 246 -11.41 -20.86 25.52
CA SER A 246 -12.53 -20.59 24.62
C SER A 246 -12.12 -19.86 23.34
N ASP A 247 -10.85 -19.42 23.21
CA ASP A 247 -10.48 -18.44 22.19
C ASP A 247 -9.43 -19.06 21.27
N LEU A 248 -9.71 -19.09 19.96
CA LEU A 248 -8.77 -19.46 18.91
C LEU A 248 -8.33 -18.21 18.18
N THR A 249 -7.01 -18.06 18.01
CA THR A 249 -6.42 -16.99 17.19
C THR A 249 -5.63 -17.62 16.06
N SER A 250 -5.98 -17.33 14.82
CA SER A 250 -5.25 -17.74 13.61
C SER A 250 -4.44 -16.57 13.05
N ILE A 251 -3.42 -16.87 12.25
CA ILE A 251 -2.69 -15.85 11.47
C ILE A 251 -3.10 -16.01 10.00
N HIS A 252 -3.71 -14.97 9.42
CA HIS A 252 -4.24 -15.00 8.05
C HIS A 252 -3.32 -14.31 7.04
N HIS A 253 -2.48 -13.37 7.49
CA HIS A 253 -1.57 -12.64 6.64
C HIS A 253 -0.29 -12.31 7.39
N LEU A 254 0.84 -12.44 6.72
CA LEU A 254 2.15 -12.01 7.18
C LEU A 254 2.80 -11.23 6.04
N VAL A 255 3.31 -10.05 6.38
CA VAL A 255 4.15 -9.23 5.49
C VAL A 255 5.24 -8.60 6.30
N THR A 256 6.23 -8.05 5.63
CA THR A 256 7.33 -7.31 6.25
C THR A 256 7.38 -5.90 5.74
N ALA A 257 7.72 -4.97 6.62
CA ALA A 257 7.89 -3.57 6.29
C ALA A 257 8.79 -2.91 7.34
N ASP A 258 9.59 -1.93 6.95
CA ASP A 258 10.31 -1.06 7.89
C ASP A 258 9.33 -0.02 8.47
N ILE A 259 8.60 -0.41 9.54
CA ILE A 259 7.49 0.38 10.10
C ILE A 259 8.01 1.58 10.89
N ASN A 260 9.19 1.44 11.49
CA ASN A 260 9.83 2.48 12.31
C ASN A 260 11.03 3.16 11.62
N THR A 261 11.14 3.06 10.30
CA THR A 261 12.12 3.77 9.45
C THR A 261 13.57 3.61 9.95
N ASN A 262 13.88 2.46 10.56
CA ASN A 262 15.19 2.21 11.15
C ASN A 262 16.12 1.42 10.21
N GLY A 263 15.64 1.09 9.00
CA GLY A 263 16.33 0.30 7.99
C GLY A 263 16.22 -1.21 8.17
N GLN A 264 15.37 -1.69 9.09
CA GLN A 264 15.19 -3.11 9.40
C GLN A 264 13.76 -3.51 9.05
N GLN A 265 13.60 -4.69 8.45
CA GLN A 265 12.27 -5.20 8.12
C GLN A 265 11.60 -5.73 9.39
N ASP A 266 10.49 -5.10 9.78
CA ASP A 266 9.63 -5.55 10.87
C ASP A 266 8.59 -6.55 10.38
N ILE A 267 8.01 -7.33 11.30
CA ILE A 267 6.98 -8.32 10.96
C ILE A 267 5.60 -7.73 11.21
N VAL A 268 4.74 -7.72 10.20
CA VAL A 268 3.34 -7.31 10.30
C VAL A 268 2.44 -8.54 10.21
N ILE A 269 1.51 -8.66 11.16
CA ILE A 269 0.68 -9.85 11.38
C ILE A 269 -0.79 -9.46 11.33
N THR A 270 -1.55 -10.01 10.37
CA THR A 270 -3.02 -10.02 10.45
C THR A 270 -3.48 -11.31 11.12
N SER A 271 -4.05 -11.17 12.30
CA SER A 271 -4.62 -12.29 13.06
C SER A 271 -6.15 -12.21 13.09
N HIS A 272 -6.80 -13.37 13.23
CA HIS A 272 -8.24 -13.45 13.46
C HIS A 272 -8.51 -14.22 14.75
N ASN A 273 -9.15 -13.54 15.70
CA ASN A 273 -9.65 -14.14 16.92
C ASN A 273 -11.15 -14.41 16.76
N ASP A 274 -11.58 -15.64 17.07
CA ASP A 274 -12.96 -16.10 16.88
C ASP A 274 -14.01 -15.31 17.69
N ASP A 275 -13.63 -14.76 18.84
CA ASP A 275 -14.52 -13.97 19.70
C ASP A 275 -14.44 -12.46 19.45
N THR A 276 -13.27 -11.94 19.09
CA THR A 276 -13.00 -10.49 19.04
C THR A 276 -12.76 -9.93 17.65
N GLY A 277 -12.56 -10.79 16.64
CA GLY A 277 -12.42 -10.42 15.24
C GLY A 277 -10.97 -10.28 14.77
N THR A 278 -10.79 -9.55 13.66
CA THR A 278 -9.51 -9.40 12.97
C THR A 278 -8.71 -8.22 13.52
N TYR A 279 -7.42 -8.43 13.77
CA TYR A 279 -6.50 -7.41 14.25
C TYR A 279 -5.18 -7.46 13.48
N VAL A 280 -4.60 -6.28 13.22
CA VAL A 280 -3.27 -6.16 12.62
C VAL A 280 -2.29 -5.67 13.68
N TYR A 281 -1.19 -6.38 13.81
CA TYR A 281 -0.10 -6.09 14.73
C TYR A 281 1.21 -5.94 13.96
N TRP A 282 2.21 -5.34 14.59
CA TRP A 282 3.59 -5.42 14.16
C TRP A 282 4.52 -5.82 15.31
N ILE A 283 5.66 -6.39 14.96
CA ILE A 283 6.74 -6.77 15.87
C ILE A 283 8.03 -6.19 15.30
N GLU A 284 8.67 -5.32 16.08
CA GLU A 284 9.94 -4.68 15.72
C GLU A 284 11.06 -5.71 15.59
N ASN A 285 11.84 -5.63 14.52
CA ASN A 285 13.13 -6.30 14.41
C ASN A 285 14.20 -5.41 15.06
N LEU A 286 14.79 -5.90 16.15
CA LEU A 286 15.64 -5.09 17.02
C LEU A 286 17.09 -5.03 16.57
N ASP A 287 17.56 -6.06 15.86
CA ASP A 287 18.98 -6.22 15.58
C ASP A 287 19.33 -6.88 14.23
N ASN A 288 18.35 -7.31 13.42
CA ASN A 288 18.57 -8.18 12.26
C ASN A 288 19.47 -9.38 12.59
N GLN A 289 19.31 -9.95 13.78
CA GLN A 289 19.96 -11.18 14.21
C GLN A 289 18.93 -12.14 14.84
N GLY A 290 17.64 -11.91 14.55
CA GLY A 290 16.54 -12.67 15.11
C GLY A 290 16.08 -12.23 16.51
N SER A 291 16.45 -11.03 16.97
CA SER A 291 15.86 -10.44 18.19
C SER A 291 14.66 -9.56 17.85
N PHE A 292 13.53 -9.85 18.48
CA PHE A 292 12.26 -9.20 18.20
C PHE A 292 11.68 -8.50 19.43
N GLY A 293 11.00 -7.38 19.19
CA GLY A 293 10.30 -6.60 20.19
C GLY A 293 8.99 -7.24 20.68
N SER A 294 8.22 -6.47 21.44
CA SER A 294 6.87 -6.88 21.85
C SER A 294 5.85 -6.63 20.73
N LEU A 295 4.81 -7.46 20.66
CA LEU A 295 3.66 -7.26 19.78
C LEU A 295 3.01 -5.87 20.01
N GLN A 296 2.86 -5.10 18.95
CA GLN A 296 2.24 -3.78 18.95
C GLN A 296 1.02 -3.75 18.04
N LEU A 297 -0.09 -3.16 18.48
CA LEU A 297 -1.34 -3.09 17.70
C LEU A 297 -1.30 -1.90 16.73
N ILE A 298 -1.66 -2.14 15.47
CA ILE A 298 -2.01 -1.09 14.51
C ILE A 298 -3.53 -0.92 14.52
N PRO A 299 -4.08 0.15 15.13
CA PRO A 299 -5.52 0.27 15.34
C PRO A 299 -6.28 0.55 14.04
N ASN A 300 -7.54 0.11 13.99
CA ASN A 300 -8.50 0.41 12.92
C ASN A 300 -8.04 -0.04 11.52
N MET A 301 -7.47 -1.24 11.41
CA MET A 301 -7.03 -1.87 10.16
C MET A 301 -8.15 -2.73 9.57
N ASN A 302 -9.24 -2.09 9.13
CA ASN A 302 -10.41 -2.77 8.59
C ASN A 302 -10.32 -2.87 7.07
N GLY A 303 -9.84 -3.99 6.54
CA GLY A 303 -9.72 -4.23 5.10
C GLY A 303 -8.41 -4.92 4.75
N ALA A 304 -8.13 -5.01 3.45
CA ALA A 304 -6.81 -5.34 2.96
C ALA A 304 -5.95 -4.07 2.90
N TYR A 305 -4.63 -4.24 2.93
CA TYR A 305 -3.70 -3.14 3.05
C TYR A 305 -2.36 -3.45 2.37
N ASN A 306 -1.65 -2.39 2.02
CA ASN A 306 -0.27 -2.39 1.56
C ASN A 306 0.49 -1.21 2.18
N PHE A 307 1.82 -1.28 2.19
CA PHE A 307 2.69 -0.22 2.72
C PHE A 307 3.39 0.52 1.58
N TYR A 308 3.34 1.85 1.61
CA TYR A 308 3.93 2.74 0.61
C TYR A 308 4.32 4.05 1.26
N ASP A 309 5.37 4.72 0.79
CA ASP A 309 5.64 6.12 1.16
C ASP A 309 4.75 7.03 0.29
N LEU A 310 3.51 7.27 0.72
CA LEU A 310 2.49 7.93 -0.10
C LEU A 310 2.64 9.44 -0.13
N ASP A 311 3.19 10.02 0.92
CA ASP A 311 3.47 11.44 0.99
C ASP A 311 4.94 11.81 0.74
N ASN A 312 5.80 10.84 0.44
CA ASN A 312 7.20 11.05 0.06
C ASN A 312 8.01 11.71 1.21
N ASP A 313 7.74 11.28 2.45
CA ASP A 313 8.47 11.71 3.65
C ASP A 313 9.53 10.71 4.12
N GLY A 314 9.65 9.57 3.45
CA GLY A 314 10.61 8.51 3.72
C GLY A 314 10.14 7.47 4.71
N SER A 315 8.95 7.61 5.30
CA SER A 315 8.32 6.61 6.16
C SER A 315 7.22 5.87 5.41
N LEU A 316 7.10 4.55 5.65
CA LEU A 316 6.03 3.78 5.05
C LEU A 316 4.68 4.10 5.71
N ASP A 317 3.76 4.61 4.90
CA ASP A 317 2.34 4.79 5.19
C ASP A 317 1.55 3.51 4.88
N ILE A 318 0.25 3.52 5.19
CA ILE A 318 -0.66 2.41 4.91
C ILE A 318 -1.70 2.84 3.88
N LEU A 319 -1.76 2.13 2.74
CA LEU A 319 -2.91 2.14 1.84
C LEU A 319 -3.88 1.03 2.23
N LEU A 320 -5.18 1.32 2.34
CA LEU A 320 -6.20 0.36 2.71
C LEU A 320 -7.39 0.39 1.75
N TRP A 321 -8.00 -0.78 1.53
CA TRP A 321 -9.28 -0.91 0.85
C TRP A 321 -10.19 -1.90 1.56
N ASN A 322 -11.47 -1.58 1.61
CA ASN A 322 -12.47 -2.38 2.31
C ASN A 322 -13.68 -2.67 1.40
N PRO A 323 -13.83 -3.92 0.92
CA PRO A 323 -14.92 -4.28 0.01
C PRO A 323 -16.31 -4.22 0.64
N PHE A 324 -16.44 -4.19 1.96
CA PHE A 324 -17.74 -4.23 2.63
C PHE A 324 -18.34 -2.84 2.90
N ILE A 325 -17.54 -1.79 2.78
CA ILE A 325 -17.98 -0.40 2.93
C ILE A 325 -17.60 0.47 1.74
N ASP A 326 -17.11 -0.14 0.65
CA ASP A 326 -16.79 0.51 -0.62
C ASP A 326 -15.76 1.64 -0.50
N GLN A 327 -14.80 1.52 0.44
CA GLN A 327 -13.84 2.58 0.74
C GLN A 327 -12.41 2.18 0.42
N ILE A 328 -11.67 3.16 -0.13
CA ILE A 328 -10.21 3.18 -0.20
C ILE A 328 -9.76 4.39 0.61
N PHE A 329 -8.80 4.19 1.50
CA PHE A 329 -8.28 5.23 2.38
C PHE A 329 -6.81 4.97 2.70
N TRP A 330 -6.11 5.98 3.19
CA TRP A 330 -4.71 5.84 3.58
C TRP A 330 -4.46 6.37 4.99
N LYS A 331 -3.35 5.97 5.62
CA LYS A 331 -2.94 6.42 6.94
C LYS A 331 -1.47 6.80 6.94
N LYS A 332 -1.19 8.03 7.36
CA LYS A 332 0.16 8.56 7.48
C LYS A 332 0.90 7.96 8.67
N ASN A 333 2.15 7.59 8.50
CA ASN A 333 3.07 7.28 9.59
C ASN A 333 3.58 8.60 10.20
N LEU A 334 3.02 9.01 11.34
CA LEU A 334 3.12 10.39 11.84
C LEU A 334 4.54 10.83 12.22
N ASN A 335 5.42 9.89 12.52
CA ASN A 335 6.75 10.16 13.03
C ASN A 335 7.80 9.15 12.56
N GLY A 336 7.41 8.25 11.64
CA GLY A 336 8.26 7.15 11.22
C GLY A 336 8.59 6.16 12.34
N GLU A 337 7.80 6.08 13.41
CA GLU A 337 8.04 5.18 14.56
C GLU A 337 6.87 4.19 14.75
N GLY A 338 6.14 3.89 13.68
CA GLY A 338 4.99 2.98 13.71
C GLY A 338 3.73 3.54 14.37
N THR A 339 3.60 4.87 14.45
CA THR A 339 2.38 5.52 14.94
C THR A 339 1.59 6.14 13.78
N PHE A 340 0.42 5.57 13.48
CA PHE A 340 -0.36 5.94 12.32
C PHE A 340 -1.50 6.94 12.61
N SER A 341 -1.78 7.81 11.63
CA SER A 341 -2.89 8.76 11.67
C SER A 341 -4.26 8.07 11.62
N THR A 342 -5.34 8.86 11.75
CA THR A 342 -6.67 8.42 11.36
C THR A 342 -6.76 8.29 9.83
N GLY A 343 -7.57 7.37 9.32
CA GLY A 343 -7.70 7.16 7.87
C GLY A 343 -8.17 8.41 7.11
N HIS A 344 -7.46 8.74 6.03
CA HIS A 344 -7.79 9.76 5.06
C HIS A 344 -8.50 9.10 3.88
N LEU A 345 -9.77 9.44 3.66
CA LEU A 345 -10.57 8.84 2.59
C LEU A 345 -10.01 9.26 1.22
N ILE A 346 -9.69 8.28 0.38
CA ILE A 346 -9.34 8.49 -1.03
C ILE A 346 -10.62 8.47 -1.87
N THR A 347 -11.42 7.42 -1.70
CA THR A 347 -12.70 7.30 -2.41
C THR A 347 -13.68 6.41 -1.66
N ASN A 348 -14.97 6.67 -1.89
CA ASN A 348 -16.08 5.77 -1.57
C ASN A 348 -16.91 5.40 -2.81
N GLU A 349 -16.33 5.58 -4.00
CA GLU A 349 -16.95 5.32 -5.31
C GLU A 349 -16.48 4.00 -5.95
N ALA A 350 -15.61 3.25 -5.28
CA ALA A 350 -15.19 1.91 -5.68
C ALA A 350 -16.13 0.88 -5.03
N GLU A 351 -17.03 0.28 -5.80
CA GLU A 351 -17.96 -0.75 -5.32
C GLU A 351 -17.29 -2.13 -5.21
N PHE A 352 -17.13 -2.62 -3.97
CA PHE A 352 -16.45 -3.88 -3.66
C PHE A 352 -15.00 -3.92 -4.20
N PRO A 353 -14.10 -3.01 -3.77
CA PRO A 353 -12.71 -2.99 -4.22
C PRO A 353 -11.99 -4.30 -3.90
N GLY A 354 -11.40 -4.92 -4.91
CA GLY A 354 -10.59 -6.14 -4.77
C GLY A 354 -9.12 -5.84 -4.50
N SER A 355 -8.62 -4.75 -5.05
CA SER A 355 -7.23 -4.30 -4.88
C SER A 355 -7.11 -2.78 -4.97
N ALA A 356 -6.09 -2.26 -4.31
CA ALA A 356 -5.56 -0.92 -4.53
C ALA A 356 -4.03 -0.98 -4.44
N HIS A 357 -3.35 -0.42 -5.44
CA HIS A 357 -1.89 -0.40 -5.53
C HIS A 357 -1.42 1.02 -5.80
N ALA A 358 -0.21 1.33 -5.34
CA ALA A 358 0.41 2.62 -5.54
C ALA A 358 1.59 2.54 -6.52
N SER A 359 1.65 3.48 -7.47
CA SER A 359 2.79 3.69 -8.37
C SER A 359 2.77 5.13 -8.88
N ASP A 360 3.92 5.67 -9.27
CA ASP A 360 3.99 6.97 -9.95
C ASP A 360 3.51 6.79 -11.40
N LEU A 361 2.22 7.08 -11.64
CA LEU A 361 1.61 6.90 -12.95
C LEU A 361 1.81 8.11 -13.87
N ASP A 362 2.21 9.28 -13.39
CA ASP A 362 2.48 10.41 -14.28
C ASP A 362 3.90 10.95 -14.26
N ASP A 363 4.82 10.17 -13.68
CA ASP A 363 6.24 10.46 -13.55
C ASP A 363 6.48 11.82 -12.86
N ASP A 364 5.59 12.20 -11.94
CA ASP A 364 5.68 13.47 -11.20
C ASP A 364 6.39 13.34 -9.85
N GLY A 365 6.78 12.11 -9.49
CA GLY A 365 7.49 11.76 -8.27
C GLY A 365 6.60 11.51 -7.06
N TYR A 366 5.27 11.50 -7.22
CA TYR A 366 4.32 11.11 -6.20
C TYR A 366 3.63 9.79 -6.55
N LEU A 367 3.48 8.91 -5.57
CA LEU A 367 2.75 7.67 -5.78
C LEU A 367 1.25 7.96 -5.91
N ASP A 368 0.68 7.57 -7.05
CA ASP A 368 -0.75 7.59 -7.32
C ASP A 368 -1.39 6.26 -6.92
N ILE A 369 -2.73 6.21 -6.85
CA ILE A 369 -3.45 4.96 -6.56
C ILE A 369 -4.19 4.45 -7.80
N VAL A 370 -4.10 3.16 -8.07
CA VAL A 370 -4.99 2.42 -8.98
C VAL A 370 -5.82 1.42 -8.19
N SER A 371 -7.13 1.41 -8.45
CA SER A 371 -8.06 0.46 -7.85
C SER A 371 -8.73 -0.43 -8.88
N ALA A 372 -8.96 -1.69 -8.52
CA ALA A 372 -9.87 -2.60 -9.22
C ALA A 372 -11.13 -2.84 -8.38
N SER A 373 -12.28 -2.57 -8.96
CA SER A 373 -13.58 -2.56 -8.28
C SER A 373 -14.50 -3.61 -8.91
N LEU A 374 -14.83 -4.65 -8.13
CA LEU A 374 -15.43 -5.87 -8.66
C LEU A 374 -16.90 -5.72 -9.01
N ALA A 375 -17.65 -4.88 -8.30
CA ALA A 375 -19.10 -4.83 -8.43
C ALA A 375 -19.59 -3.86 -9.51
N ASP A 376 -18.79 -2.84 -9.84
CA ASP A 376 -19.10 -1.82 -10.84
C ASP A 376 -18.19 -1.88 -12.08
N ASP A 377 -17.39 -2.94 -12.22
CA ASP A 377 -16.55 -3.25 -13.39
C ASP A 377 -15.48 -2.19 -13.68
N LYS A 378 -15.01 -1.46 -12.65
CA LYS A 378 -14.09 -0.33 -12.83
C LYS A 378 -12.63 -0.65 -12.53
N ILE A 379 -11.76 -0.18 -13.43
CA ILE A 379 -10.38 0.20 -13.10
C ILE A 379 -10.34 1.72 -13.02
N ALA A 380 -9.80 2.26 -11.92
CA ALA A 380 -9.77 3.70 -11.70
C ALA A 380 -8.43 4.17 -11.11
N TRP A 381 -8.03 5.38 -11.47
CA TRP A 381 -6.83 6.07 -11.04
C TRP A 381 -7.19 7.28 -10.17
N TYR A 382 -6.40 7.51 -9.13
CA TYR A 382 -6.50 8.67 -8.24
C TYR A 382 -5.12 9.31 -8.16
N LYS A 383 -4.95 10.41 -8.89
CA LYS A 383 -3.69 11.16 -8.94
C LYS A 383 -3.38 11.80 -7.59
N ASN A 384 -2.19 11.57 -7.07
CA ASN A 384 -1.61 12.27 -5.94
C ASN A 384 -0.96 13.57 -6.44
N SER A 385 -1.39 14.71 -5.89
CA SER A 385 -0.85 16.02 -6.28
C SER A 385 0.24 16.53 -5.33
N GLY A 386 0.57 15.75 -4.28
CA GLY A 386 1.40 16.20 -3.16
C GLY A 386 0.89 17.50 -2.50
N ILE A 387 1.76 18.19 -1.74
CA ILE A 387 1.42 19.44 -1.03
C ILE A 387 1.09 20.61 -1.99
N PHE A 388 1.54 20.53 -3.25
CA PHE A 388 1.35 21.59 -4.23
C PHE A 388 0.06 21.45 -5.04
N GLY A 389 -0.74 20.43 -4.73
CA GLY A 389 -2.16 20.42 -5.08
C GLY A 389 -2.78 21.73 -4.58
N VAL A 390 -3.29 22.55 -5.49
CA VAL A 390 -4.16 23.64 -5.07
C VAL A 390 -5.35 22.95 -4.45
N GLU A 391 -5.43 22.93 -3.10
CA GLU A 391 -6.60 22.49 -2.35
C GLU A 391 -7.85 22.97 -3.13
N ASP A 392 -8.88 22.14 -3.26
CA ASP A 392 -10.07 22.50 -4.01
C ASP A 392 -10.78 23.67 -3.33
N ARG A 393 -10.61 24.87 -3.90
CA ARG A 393 -11.29 26.07 -3.41
C ARG A 393 -12.77 25.97 -3.71
N VAL A 394 -13.58 25.66 -2.71
CA VAL A 394 -15.03 25.64 -2.86
C VAL A 394 -15.62 27.02 -2.62
N LYS A 395 -15.77 27.79 -3.71
CA LYS A 395 -16.33 29.15 -3.66
C LYS A 395 -17.81 29.12 -3.25
N GLY A 396 -18.15 29.79 -2.15
CA GLY A 396 -19.55 30.06 -1.76
C GLY A 396 -20.12 29.22 -0.63
N LEU A 397 -19.32 28.37 0.01
CA LEU A 397 -19.70 27.63 1.23
C LEU A 397 -19.94 28.56 2.42
N PHE A 398 -19.12 29.60 2.54
CA PHE A 398 -19.14 30.52 3.66
C PHE A 398 -19.66 31.90 3.27
N THR A 399 -20.33 32.54 4.22
CA THR A 399 -20.72 33.94 4.16
C THR A 399 -20.13 34.65 5.37
N ILE A 400 -19.50 35.80 5.13
CA ILE A 400 -18.74 36.54 6.15
C ILE A 400 -19.39 37.90 6.35
N TYR A 401 -19.85 38.18 7.55
CA TYR A 401 -20.53 39.44 7.87
C TYR A 401 -20.21 39.95 9.28
N PRO A 402 -20.29 41.28 9.52
CA PRO A 402 -20.42 42.32 8.49
C PRO A 402 -19.12 42.44 7.66
N ASN A 403 -19.24 42.73 6.37
CA ASN A 403 -18.09 43.08 5.55
C ASN A 403 -18.48 44.26 4.65
N PRO A 404 -17.96 45.49 4.88
CA PRO A 404 -16.87 45.84 5.80
C PRO A 404 -17.21 45.73 7.30
N THR A 405 -16.21 45.51 8.16
CA THR A 405 -16.34 45.41 9.63
C THR A 405 -15.47 46.40 10.40
N ALA A 406 -15.86 46.70 11.64
CA ALA A 406 -14.98 47.33 12.63
C ALA A 406 -14.28 46.24 13.44
N ASP A 407 -14.93 45.58 14.39
CA ASP A 407 -14.18 44.78 15.37
C ASP A 407 -14.37 43.27 15.23
N GLN A 408 -15.50 42.84 14.66
CA GLN A 408 -15.87 41.42 14.66
C GLN A 408 -16.34 40.94 13.30
N LEU A 409 -15.99 39.69 12.98
CA LEU A 409 -16.54 38.95 11.84
C LEU A 409 -17.27 37.71 12.34
N ILE A 410 -18.37 37.40 11.68
CA ILE A 410 -19.10 36.15 11.85
C ILE A 410 -19.07 35.41 10.52
N ILE A 411 -18.67 34.15 10.58
CA ILE A 411 -18.73 33.21 9.47
C ILE A 411 -20.02 32.40 9.62
N THR A 412 -20.81 32.30 8.55
CA THR A 412 -21.97 31.40 8.45
C THR A 412 -21.86 30.49 7.24
N GLY A 413 -22.24 29.22 7.38
CA GLY A 413 -22.07 28.16 6.38
C GLY A 413 -22.22 26.76 7.01
N ASP A 414 -21.93 25.71 6.25
CA ASP A 414 -21.94 24.29 6.70
C ASP A 414 -20.87 24.04 7.79
N PRO A 415 -21.10 23.19 8.82
CA PRO A 415 -20.37 23.25 10.07
C PRO A 415 -19.15 22.34 10.08
N GLY A 416 -18.04 22.90 10.55
CA GLY A 416 -16.82 22.16 10.81
C GLY A 416 -15.60 23.04 10.63
N ILE A 417 -15.61 24.28 11.13
CA ILE A 417 -14.42 25.14 11.03
C ILE A 417 -13.33 24.52 11.89
N GLN A 418 -12.26 24.05 11.28
CA GLN A 418 -11.05 23.65 11.97
C GLN A 418 -10.25 24.91 12.34
N SER A 419 -9.92 25.72 11.33
CA SER A 419 -9.15 26.95 11.53
C SER A 419 -9.60 28.10 10.62
N VAL A 420 -9.30 29.32 11.06
CA VAL A 420 -9.50 30.55 10.29
C VAL A 420 -8.26 31.41 10.41
N GLU A 421 -7.74 31.84 9.28
CA GLU A 421 -6.56 32.69 9.19
C GLU A 421 -6.88 34.01 8.50
N ILE A 422 -6.45 35.12 9.12
CA ILE A 422 -6.49 36.45 8.50
C ILE A 422 -5.13 36.73 7.90
N ILE A 423 -5.11 37.05 6.62
CA ILE A 423 -3.91 37.23 5.80
C ILE A 423 -3.90 38.67 5.30
N ASP A 424 -2.75 39.33 5.38
CA ASP A 424 -2.57 40.68 4.83
C ASP A 424 -2.44 40.68 3.29
N PRO A 425 -2.44 41.84 2.62
CA PRO A 425 -2.32 41.91 1.16
C PRO A 425 -1.00 41.40 0.58
N VAL A 426 0.03 41.17 1.41
CA VAL A 426 1.31 40.60 0.98
C VAL A 426 1.41 39.10 1.26
N GLY A 427 0.32 38.45 1.69
CA GLY A 427 0.24 37.01 1.89
C GLY A 427 0.69 36.55 3.28
N LYS A 428 0.92 37.46 4.24
CA LYS A 428 1.36 37.11 5.58
C LYS A 428 0.17 36.89 6.50
N SER A 429 0.17 35.77 7.23
CA SER A 429 -0.73 35.52 8.35
C SER A 429 -0.56 36.55 9.47
N VAL A 430 -1.65 37.23 9.82
CA VAL A 430 -1.67 38.27 10.87
C VAL A 430 -2.50 37.88 12.09
N LEU A 431 -3.51 37.02 11.92
CA LEU A 431 -4.29 36.44 13.02
C LEU A 431 -4.72 35.03 12.65
N ARG A 432 -4.83 34.15 13.65
CA ARG A 432 -5.32 32.79 13.48
C ARG A 432 -6.28 32.45 14.61
N PHE A 433 -7.34 31.72 14.26
CA PHE A 433 -8.39 31.27 15.15
C PHE A 433 -8.65 29.79 14.92
N GLU A 434 -8.94 29.06 15.98
CA GLU A 434 -9.22 27.62 15.92
C GLU A 434 -10.65 27.37 16.38
N ASN A 435 -11.35 26.47 15.70
CA ASN A 435 -12.67 25.95 16.09
C ASN A 435 -13.72 27.04 16.40
N THR A 436 -13.69 28.18 15.69
CA THR A 436 -14.62 29.29 15.93
C THR A 436 -15.07 29.98 14.64
N ALA A 437 -16.37 30.30 14.60
CA ALA A 437 -16.99 31.10 13.55
C ALA A 437 -17.06 32.60 13.90
N LYS A 438 -16.67 33.00 15.12
CA LYS A 438 -16.66 34.39 15.59
C LYS A 438 -15.23 34.85 15.79
N LEU A 439 -14.85 35.90 15.07
CA LEU A 439 -13.47 36.39 15.02
C LEU A 439 -13.43 37.81 15.54
N ASP A 440 -12.55 38.06 16.50
CA ASP A 440 -12.22 39.42 16.97
C ASP A 440 -10.98 39.91 16.21
N ILE A 441 -11.18 40.91 15.35
CA ILE A 441 -10.13 41.53 14.55
C ILE A 441 -9.91 43.00 14.92
N SER A 442 -10.37 43.43 16.11
CA SER A 442 -10.24 44.81 16.61
C SER A 442 -8.79 45.31 16.63
N MET A 443 -7.84 44.40 16.81
CA MET A 443 -6.40 44.70 16.86
C MET A 443 -5.79 45.02 15.49
N LEU A 444 -6.48 44.74 14.38
CA LEU A 444 -5.97 44.98 13.04
C LEU A 444 -6.12 46.46 12.63
N PRO A 445 -5.10 47.06 11.99
CA PRO A 445 -5.23 48.35 11.33
C PRO A 445 -6.34 48.38 10.27
N GLN A 446 -6.85 49.57 9.95
CA GLN A 446 -7.77 49.75 8.82
C GLN A 446 -7.10 49.32 7.52
N GLY A 447 -7.80 48.51 6.71
CA GLY A 447 -7.20 47.94 5.52
C GLY A 447 -8.01 46.83 4.86
N ILE A 448 -7.44 46.30 3.78
CA ILE A 448 -7.94 45.10 3.11
C ILE A 448 -7.18 43.91 3.68
N TYR A 449 -7.90 42.84 3.99
CA TYR A 449 -7.34 41.56 4.39
C TYR A 449 -8.05 40.45 3.61
N PHE A 450 -7.45 39.27 3.62
CA PHE A 450 -8.06 38.03 3.17
C PHE A 450 -8.30 37.13 4.38
N ILE A 451 -9.34 36.32 4.31
CA ILE A 451 -9.71 35.36 5.33
C ILE A 451 -9.73 33.99 4.68
N ARG A 452 -8.85 33.10 5.15
CA ARG A 452 -8.78 31.69 4.77
C ARG A 452 -9.53 30.89 5.84
N ILE A 453 -10.52 30.09 5.45
CA ILE A 453 -11.32 29.26 6.35
C ILE A 453 -11.06 27.82 5.96
N VAL A 454 -10.64 26.96 6.88
CA VAL A 454 -10.38 25.53 6.65
C VAL A 454 -11.37 24.71 7.46
N THR A 455 -11.96 23.68 6.85
CA THR A 455 -12.89 22.77 7.53
C THR A 455 -12.20 21.54 8.11
N VAL A 456 -12.87 20.85 9.01
CA VAL A 456 -12.45 19.55 9.57
C VAL A 456 -12.30 18.48 8.50
N ASP A 457 -12.98 18.64 7.36
CA ASP A 457 -12.91 17.76 6.19
C ASP A 457 -11.86 18.22 5.16
N GLY A 458 -11.00 19.17 5.52
CA GLY A 458 -9.88 19.64 4.68
C GLY A 458 -10.25 20.63 3.55
N LEU A 459 -11.53 21.00 3.39
CA LEU A 459 -11.94 22.02 2.42
C LEU A 459 -11.54 23.41 2.89
N TYR A 460 -11.26 24.34 1.96
CA TYR A 460 -11.06 25.75 2.32
C TYR A 460 -11.76 26.75 1.39
N ASP A 461 -12.03 27.93 1.94
CA ASP A 461 -12.45 29.12 1.19
C ASP A 461 -11.55 30.31 1.51
N LEU A 462 -11.38 31.19 0.54
CA LEU A 462 -10.61 32.42 0.65
C LEU A 462 -11.47 33.60 0.20
N GLN A 463 -11.77 34.51 1.13
CA GLN A 463 -12.58 35.69 0.87
C GLN A 463 -11.86 36.98 1.23
N LYS A 464 -12.23 38.08 0.58
CA LYS A 464 -11.73 39.42 0.89
C LYS A 464 -12.59 40.05 1.97
N ILE A 465 -11.97 40.62 3.00
CA ILE A 465 -12.61 41.42 4.04
C ILE A 465 -12.04 42.84 4.10
N ILE A 466 -12.86 43.79 4.54
CA ILE A 466 -12.48 45.20 4.68
C ILE A 466 -12.61 45.61 6.15
N LYS A 467 -11.48 45.95 6.79
CA LYS A 467 -11.41 46.50 8.15
C LYS A 467 -11.53 48.03 8.09
N LYS A 468 -12.54 48.55 8.78
CA LYS A 468 -12.81 49.98 8.96
C LYS A 468 -12.33 50.50 10.31
#